data_AF-A0A7V9SEA3-F1
#
_entry.id   AF-A0A7V9SEA3-F1
#
_cell.length_a   1.000
_cell.length_b   1.000
_cell.length_c   1.000
_cell.angle_alpha   90.00
_cell.angle_beta   90.00
_cell.angle_gamma   90.00
#
_symmetry.space_group_name_H-M   'P 1'
#
loop_
_entity.id
_entity.type
_entity.pdbx_description
1 polymer ?
#
loop_
_entity_poly.entity_id
_entity_poly.type
_entity_poly.pdbx_seq_one_letter_code
_entity_poly.pdbx_strand_id
1 'polypeptide(L)'
;MARATSAKTYLWCQTCRRSYSHADAPDGICPVCVAPMREMSRFAAIARGFMANELALSPLQTKHRQLIQLTWTRNGMGERYYQVLAPEMPYSRFEAMVTGLLMRGADEGWVRFVFPPSPSSDESAYRLEFVDEERFVRELEALAGGNAGDGVMG
;
A
#
# COMPACT_ATOMS: atom_id res chain seq x y z
N MET A 1 -17.92 -14.03 -49.37
CA MET A 1 -16.63 -14.50 -48.80
C MET A 1 -16.49 -13.93 -47.40
N ALA A 2 -16.67 -14.76 -46.36
CA ALA A 2 -16.56 -14.32 -44.97
C ALA A 2 -15.07 -14.20 -44.59
N ARG A 3 -14.62 -12.99 -44.23
CA ARG A 3 -13.31 -12.77 -43.63
C ARG A 3 -13.30 -13.48 -42.28
N ALA A 4 -12.47 -14.51 -42.14
CA ALA A 4 -12.15 -15.10 -40.85
C ALA A 4 -11.43 -14.05 -39.99
N THR A 5 -12.18 -13.35 -39.14
CA THR A 5 -11.61 -12.49 -38.10
C THR A 5 -10.92 -13.39 -37.10
N SER A 6 -9.60 -13.58 -37.26
CA SER A 6 -8.76 -14.27 -36.27
C SER A 6 -8.96 -13.58 -34.92
N ALA A 7 -9.77 -14.21 -34.06
CA ALA A 7 -10.07 -13.68 -32.74
C ALA A 7 -8.80 -13.84 -31.90
N LYS A 8 -8.01 -12.76 -31.79
CA LYS A 8 -6.88 -12.69 -30.87
C LYS A 8 -7.41 -12.82 -29.44
N THR A 9 -7.38 -14.03 -28.90
CA THR A 9 -7.74 -14.34 -27.50
C THR A 9 -6.55 -14.01 -26.58
N TYR A 10 -6.87 -13.80 -25.31
CA TYR A 10 -5.91 -13.55 -24.23
C TYR A 10 -6.19 -14.53 -23.09
N LEU A 11 -5.19 -14.79 -22.27
CA LEU A 11 -5.29 -15.66 -21.09
C LEU A 11 -5.51 -14.81 -19.85
N TRP A 12 -6.48 -15.17 -19.01
CA TRP A 12 -6.80 -14.46 -17.78
C TRP A 12 -6.62 -15.36 -16.56
N CYS A 13 -5.86 -14.86 -15.59
CA CYS A 13 -5.74 -15.52 -14.30
C CYS A 13 -6.80 -14.98 -13.32
N GLN A 14 -7.65 -15.86 -12.80
CA GLN A 14 -8.66 -15.48 -11.80
C GLN A 14 -8.04 -15.15 -10.43
N THR A 15 -6.90 -15.76 -10.10
CA THR A 15 -6.22 -15.58 -8.81
C THR A 15 -5.51 -14.24 -8.72
N CYS A 16 -4.63 -13.92 -9.69
CA CYS A 16 -3.86 -12.67 -9.66
C CYS A 16 -4.53 -11.51 -10.43
N ARG A 17 -5.69 -11.77 -11.06
CA ARG A 17 -6.47 -10.81 -11.86
C ARG A 17 -5.65 -10.07 -12.93
N ARG A 18 -4.79 -10.80 -13.64
CA ARG A 18 -3.98 -10.28 -14.75
C ARG A 18 -4.28 -11.03 -16.05
N SER A 19 -4.10 -10.33 -17.17
CA SER A 19 -4.21 -10.86 -18.52
C SER A 19 -2.83 -11.01 -19.17
N TYR A 20 -2.63 -12.09 -19.93
CA TYR A 20 -1.40 -12.40 -20.66
C TYR A 20 -1.72 -12.70 -22.12
N SER A 21 -0.75 -12.47 -23.00
CA SER A 21 -0.81 -13.05 -24.34
C SER A 21 -0.50 -14.54 -24.28
N HIS A 22 -0.91 -15.30 -25.30
CA HIS A 22 -0.51 -16.72 -25.40
C HIS A 22 1.00 -16.92 -25.54
N ALA A 23 1.74 -15.91 -26.01
CA ALA A 23 3.20 -15.98 -26.06
C ALA A 23 3.85 -15.87 -24.66
N ASP A 24 3.24 -15.10 -23.77
CA ASP A 24 3.75 -14.88 -22.39
C ASP A 24 3.38 -16.03 -21.44
N ALA A 25 2.43 -16.88 -21.84
CA ALA A 25 1.98 -18.04 -21.08
C ALA A 25 1.57 -19.19 -22.01
N PRO A 26 2.54 -19.85 -22.67
CA PRO A 26 2.27 -20.86 -23.69
C PRO A 26 1.51 -22.08 -23.14
N ASP A 27 1.71 -22.41 -21.86
CA ASP A 27 1.10 -23.56 -21.21
C ASP A 27 -0.28 -23.25 -20.59
N GLY A 28 -0.80 -22.02 -20.75
CA GLY A 28 -2.04 -21.61 -20.10
C GLY A 28 -1.93 -21.47 -18.57
N ILE A 29 -0.70 -21.46 -18.03
CA ILE A 29 -0.40 -21.30 -16.61
C ILE A 29 0.07 -19.87 -16.33
N CYS A 30 -0.47 -19.25 -15.27
CA CYS A 30 -0.08 -17.90 -14.89
C CYS A 30 1.39 -17.85 -14.43
N PRO A 31 2.24 -17.00 -15.02
CA PRO A 31 3.65 -16.92 -14.64
C PRO A 31 3.88 -16.33 -13.24
N VAL A 32 2.87 -15.73 -12.61
CA VAL A 32 2.99 -15.08 -11.30
C VAL A 32 2.54 -15.98 -10.16
N CYS A 33 1.46 -16.73 -10.33
CA CYS A 33 0.85 -17.50 -9.25
C CYS A 33 0.62 -18.98 -9.59
N VAL A 34 1.11 -19.43 -10.75
CA VAL A 34 1.09 -20.83 -11.22
C VAL A 34 -0.33 -21.42 -11.36
N ALA A 35 -1.36 -20.57 -11.29
CA ALA A 35 -2.76 -20.99 -11.40
C ALA A 35 -3.16 -21.17 -12.88
N PRO A 36 -4.08 -22.11 -13.19
CA PRO A 36 -4.60 -22.29 -14.54
C PRO A 36 -5.37 -21.03 -14.99
N MET A 37 -5.17 -20.64 -16.24
CA MET A 37 -5.77 -19.45 -16.83
C MET A 37 -6.92 -19.80 -17.77
N ARG A 38 -7.87 -18.86 -17.89
CA ARG A 38 -9.02 -18.99 -18.78
C ARG A 38 -8.79 -18.17 -20.04
N GLU A 39 -9.10 -18.75 -21.20
CA GLU A 39 -9.15 -17.98 -22.45
C GLU A 39 -10.30 -16.98 -22.46
N MET A 40 -10.00 -15.77 -22.93
CA MET A 40 -10.94 -14.67 -22.98
C MET A 40 -10.78 -13.89 -24.29
N SER A 41 -11.88 -13.30 -24.75
CA SER A 41 -11.83 -12.38 -25.89
C SER A 41 -11.04 -11.12 -25.52
N ARG A 42 -10.41 -10.47 -26.51
CA ARG A 42 -9.68 -9.21 -26.32
C ARG A 42 -10.52 -8.14 -25.60
N PHE A 43 -11.80 -8.03 -25.93
CA PHE A 43 -12.70 -7.08 -25.27
C PHE A 43 -12.90 -7.41 -23.79
N ALA A 44 -13.10 -8.69 -23.47
CA ALA A 44 -13.26 -9.14 -22.09
C ALA A 44 -11.96 -9.01 -21.28
N ALA A 45 -10.79 -9.21 -21.90
CA ALA A 45 -9.50 -8.97 -21.26
C ALA A 45 -9.26 -7.49 -20.94
N ILE A 46 -9.60 -6.59 -21.87
CA ILE A 46 -9.52 -5.14 -21.67
C ILE A 46 -10.50 -4.69 -20.58
N ALA A 47 -11.77 -5.08 -20.67
CA ALA A 47 -12.79 -4.70 -19.69
C ALA A 47 -12.43 -5.18 -18.27
N ARG A 48 -11.93 -6.42 -18.13
CA ARG A 48 -11.48 -6.93 -16.83
C ARG A 48 -10.16 -6.32 -16.36
N GLY A 49 -9.26 -5.96 -17.26
CA GLY A 49 -8.07 -5.19 -16.94
C GLY A 49 -8.41 -3.83 -16.30
N PHE A 50 -9.43 -3.13 -16.84
CA PHE A 50 -9.95 -1.90 -16.24
C PHE A 50 -10.55 -2.14 -14.86
N MET A 51 -11.42 -3.14 -14.71
CA MET A 51 -12.02 -3.47 -13.41
C MET A 51 -10.99 -3.93 -12.36
N ALA A 52 -9.92 -4.62 -12.77
CA ALA A 52 -8.87 -5.06 -11.86
C ALA A 52 -7.98 -3.90 -11.39
N ASN A 53 -7.78 -2.87 -12.22
CA ASN A 53 -7.12 -1.62 -11.84
C ASN A 53 -7.95 -0.80 -10.84
N GLU A 54 -9.27 -0.81 -10.96
CA GLU A 54 -10.17 -0.14 -10.00
C GLU A 54 -10.25 -0.88 -8.65
N LEU A 55 -10.00 -2.20 -8.63
CA LEU A 55 -10.11 -3.05 -7.44
C LEU A 55 -8.76 -3.37 -6.75
N ALA A 56 -7.64 -2.89 -7.29
CA ALA A 56 -6.38 -2.86 -6.55
C ALA A 56 -6.38 -1.57 -5.72
N LEU A 57 -6.04 -1.66 -4.41
CA LEU A 57 -5.65 -0.46 -3.65
C LEU A 57 -4.67 0.31 -4.55
N SER A 58 -5.04 1.54 -4.90
CA SER A 58 -4.40 2.26 -6.00
C SER A 58 -2.88 2.17 -5.83
N PRO A 59 -2.11 1.85 -6.88
CA PRO A 59 -0.65 1.91 -6.83
C PRO A 59 -0.15 3.24 -6.25
N LEU A 60 -0.96 4.31 -6.35
CA LEU A 60 -0.74 5.61 -5.73
C LEU A 60 -0.86 5.56 -4.20
N GLN A 61 -1.85 4.88 -3.62
CA GLN A 61 -1.97 4.73 -2.16
C GLN A 61 -0.78 3.96 -1.58
N THR A 62 -0.34 2.88 -2.24
CA THR A 62 0.87 2.15 -1.81
C THR A 62 2.11 3.02 -1.89
N LYS A 63 2.30 3.77 -2.98
CA LYS A 63 3.41 4.72 -3.13
C LYS A 63 3.37 5.84 -2.10
N HIS A 64 2.19 6.42 -1.83
CA HIS A 64 2.02 7.45 -0.80
C HIS A 64 2.38 6.91 0.58
N ARG A 65 1.92 5.70 0.92
CA ARG A 65 2.27 5.05 2.18
C ARG A 65 3.78 4.86 2.33
N GLN A 66 4.46 4.42 1.27
CA GLN A 66 5.93 4.30 1.26
C GLN A 66 6.62 5.65 1.46
N LEU A 67 6.15 6.70 0.78
CA LEU A 67 6.70 8.06 0.95
C LEU A 67 6.50 8.58 2.37
N ILE A 68 5.32 8.37 2.96
CA ILE A 68 5.03 8.73 4.34
C ILE A 68 6.01 8.02 5.28
N GLN A 69 6.12 6.70 5.14
CA GLN A 69 7.02 5.88 5.94
C GLN A 69 8.46 6.39 5.90
N LEU A 70 8.99 6.64 4.70
CA LEU A 70 10.34 7.20 4.52
C LEU A 70 10.50 8.59 5.15
N THR A 71 9.46 9.43 5.07
CA THR A 71 9.52 10.81 5.58
C THR A 71 9.65 10.84 7.10
N TRP A 72 8.85 10.05 7.84
CA TRP A 72 8.83 10.11 9.30
C TRP A 72 9.91 9.25 9.96
N THR A 73 10.39 8.20 9.30
CA THR A 73 11.48 7.34 9.81
C THR A 73 12.87 7.92 9.53
N ARG A 74 12.95 8.99 8.73
CA ARG A 74 14.19 9.64 8.32
C ARG A 74 15.08 9.97 9.52
N ASN A 75 16.40 9.91 9.30
CA ASN A 75 17.42 10.16 10.32
C ASN A 75 17.27 9.27 11.57
N GLY A 76 16.75 8.04 11.41
CA GLY A 76 16.55 7.11 12.52
C GLY A 76 15.47 7.54 13.51
N MET A 77 14.56 8.45 13.13
CA MET A 77 13.45 8.87 13.99
C MET A 77 12.54 7.69 14.38
N GLY A 78 12.32 6.74 13.46
CA GLY A 78 11.54 5.54 13.73
C GLY A 78 12.15 4.68 14.84
N GLU A 79 13.45 4.39 14.74
CA GLU A 79 14.19 3.63 15.74
C GLU A 79 14.25 4.37 17.08
N ARG A 80 14.42 5.70 17.07
CA ARG A 80 14.40 6.52 18.29
C ARG A 80 13.06 6.45 19.01
N TYR A 81 11.94 6.58 18.28
CA TYR A 81 10.60 6.42 18.88
C TYR A 81 10.40 5.01 19.43
N TYR A 82 10.80 3.99 18.69
CA TYR A 82 10.69 2.61 19.13
C TYR A 82 11.51 2.34 20.41
N GLN A 83 12.72 2.88 20.52
CA GLN A 83 13.56 2.75 21.71
C GLN A 83 12.98 3.49 22.93
N VAL A 84 12.45 4.70 22.73
CA VAL A 84 11.89 5.52 23.81
C VAL A 84 10.57 4.93 24.32
N LEU A 85 9.70 4.49 23.40
CA LEU A 85 8.38 3.94 23.75
C LEU A 85 8.44 2.48 24.21
N ALA A 86 9.51 1.76 23.82
CA ALA A 86 9.74 0.36 24.15
C ALA A 86 8.49 -0.53 24.01
N PRO A 87 7.79 -0.51 22.85
CA PRO A 87 6.52 -1.21 22.72
C PRO A 87 6.70 -2.73 22.71
N GLU A 88 5.70 -3.48 23.19
CA GLU A 88 5.71 -4.96 23.21
C GLU A 88 5.42 -5.59 21.83
N MET A 89 6.03 -5.05 20.77
CA MET A 89 5.87 -5.57 19.42
C MET A 89 7.12 -5.38 18.59
N PRO A 90 7.34 -6.18 17.54
CA PRO A 90 8.48 -6.00 16.65
C PRO A 90 8.47 -4.63 15.96
N TYR A 91 9.67 -4.07 15.71
CA TYR A 91 9.86 -2.79 15.05
C TYR A 91 9.06 -2.62 13.74
N SER A 92 9.06 -3.64 12.89
CA SER A 92 8.31 -3.61 11.61
C SER A 92 6.79 -3.45 11.80
N ARG A 93 6.23 -4.02 12.87
CA ARG A 93 4.82 -3.87 13.21
C ARG A 93 4.54 -2.48 13.77
N PHE A 94 5.40 -1.99 14.67
CA PHE A 94 5.34 -0.64 15.20
C PHE A 94 5.38 0.40 14.07
N GLU A 95 6.34 0.29 13.16
CA GLU A 95 6.52 1.19 12.02
C GLU A 95 5.27 1.22 11.12
N ALA A 96 4.69 0.06 10.84
CA ALA A 96 3.47 -0.04 10.05
C ALA A 96 2.25 0.60 10.75
N MET A 97 2.17 0.46 12.08
CA MET A 97 1.10 1.04 12.90
C MET A 97 1.22 2.55 13.01
N VAL A 98 2.42 3.08 13.28
CA VAL A 98 2.68 4.53 13.30
C VAL A 98 2.44 5.15 11.91
N THR A 99 2.86 4.47 10.85
CA THR A 99 2.56 4.91 9.47
C THR A 99 1.04 4.97 9.24
N GLY A 100 0.28 4.01 9.77
CA GLY A 100 -1.19 4.05 9.72
C GLY A 100 -1.79 5.20 10.54
N LEU A 101 -1.24 5.47 11.72
CA LEU A 101 -1.64 6.59 12.58
C LEU A 101 -1.44 7.93 11.88
N LEU A 102 -0.26 8.16 11.27
CA LEU A 102 0.03 9.40 10.53
C LEU A 102 -0.87 9.57 9.30
N MET A 103 -1.21 8.48 8.61
CA MET A 103 -2.19 8.53 7.51
C MET A 103 -3.58 8.94 7.99
N ARG A 104 -4.06 8.40 9.11
CA ARG A 104 -5.32 8.85 9.74
C ARG A 104 -5.23 10.31 10.16
N GLY A 105 -4.11 10.73 10.73
CA GLY A 105 -3.93 12.12 11.12
C GLY A 105 -3.95 13.10 9.97
N ALA A 106 -3.49 12.68 8.79
CA ALA A 106 -3.62 13.48 7.59
C ALA A 106 -5.06 13.58 7.08
N ASP A 107 -5.83 12.49 7.19
CA ASP A 107 -7.26 12.47 6.83
C ASP A 107 -8.09 13.35 7.77
N GLU A 108 -7.78 13.30 9.06
CA GLU A 108 -8.46 14.06 10.12
C GLU A 108 -7.91 15.48 10.31
N GLY A 109 -6.86 15.86 9.57
CA GLY A 109 -6.32 17.21 9.51
C GLY A 109 -5.39 17.63 10.65
N TRP A 110 -5.00 16.73 11.54
CA TRP A 110 -4.04 17.02 12.62
C TRP A 110 -2.58 16.70 12.28
N VAL A 111 -2.34 16.04 11.13
CA VAL A 111 -1.03 15.86 10.51
C VAL A 111 -1.07 16.43 9.09
N ARG A 112 0.02 17.02 8.61
CA ARG A 112 0.16 17.48 7.23
C ARG A 112 1.46 16.95 6.62
N PHE A 113 1.33 16.31 5.47
CA PHE A 113 2.47 15.95 4.63
C PHE A 113 2.71 17.05 3.59
N VAL A 114 3.92 17.59 3.59
CA VAL A 114 4.36 18.57 2.59
C VAL A 114 5.21 17.86 1.57
N PHE A 115 4.73 17.86 0.33
CA PHE A 115 5.44 17.32 -0.83
C PHE A 115 5.90 18.47 -1.72
N PRO A 116 7.10 18.38 -2.33
CA PRO A 116 7.51 19.37 -3.31
C PRO A 116 6.63 19.29 -4.57
N PRO A 117 6.47 20.41 -5.31
CA PRO A 117 5.66 20.46 -6.53
C PRO A 117 6.23 19.59 -7.66
N SER A 118 7.47 19.11 -7.51
CA SER A 118 8.11 18.16 -8.43
C SER A 118 9.01 17.22 -7.63
N PRO A 119 9.20 15.96 -8.06
CA PRO A 119 10.12 15.04 -7.40
C PRO A 119 11.51 15.65 -7.25
N SER A 120 12.07 15.55 -6.06
CA SER A 120 13.37 16.13 -5.73
C SER A 120 14.27 15.09 -5.07
N SER A 121 15.56 15.15 -5.35
CA SER A 121 16.59 14.42 -4.59
C SER A 121 16.87 15.09 -3.25
N ASP A 122 16.42 16.34 -3.05
CA ASP A 122 16.44 16.98 -1.74
C ASP A 122 15.34 16.38 -0.86
N GLU A 123 15.73 15.42 -0.04
CA GLU A 123 14.85 14.77 0.92
C GLU A 123 14.26 15.76 1.95
N SER A 124 14.87 16.94 2.20
CA SER A 124 14.32 17.95 3.13
C SER A 124 13.10 18.69 2.56
N ALA A 125 12.88 18.56 1.26
CA ALA A 125 11.68 19.07 0.60
C ALA A 125 10.42 18.26 0.97
N TYR A 126 10.59 17.05 1.47
CA TYR A 126 9.53 16.19 1.99
C TYR A 126 9.43 16.36 3.50
N ARG A 127 8.33 16.93 3.99
CA ARG A 127 8.17 17.23 5.42
C ARG A 127 6.89 16.67 6.00
N LEU A 128 6.95 16.41 7.29
CA LEU A 128 5.84 16.06 8.15
C LEU A 128 5.64 17.21 9.14
N GLU A 129 4.43 17.76 9.19
CA GLU A 129 4.05 18.82 10.11
C GLU A 129 2.92 18.31 11.00
N PHE A 130 3.04 18.52 12.30
CA PHE A 130 2.00 18.21 13.27
C PHE A 130 1.22 19.48 13.56
N VAL A 131 -0.09 19.47 13.25
CA VAL A 131 -0.99 20.60 13.51
C VAL A 131 -1.51 20.53 14.94
N ASP A 132 -1.67 19.31 15.47
CA ASP A 132 -2.01 19.03 16.87
C ASP A 132 -1.03 17.98 17.41
N GLU A 133 0.06 18.47 18.01
CA GLU A 133 1.14 17.65 18.57
C GLU A 133 0.67 16.84 19.78
N GLU A 134 -0.15 17.43 20.65
CA GLU A 134 -0.67 16.76 21.85
C GLU A 134 -1.52 15.56 21.49
N ARG A 135 -2.36 15.69 20.44
CA ARG A 135 -3.12 14.57 19.91
C ARG A 135 -2.23 13.48 19.37
N PHE A 136 -1.19 13.83 18.59
CA PHE A 136 -0.25 12.84 18.08
C PHE A 136 0.42 12.05 19.22
N VAL A 137 0.92 12.74 20.25
CA VAL A 137 1.56 12.10 21.42
C VAL A 137 0.60 11.13 22.10
N ARG A 138 -0.63 11.58 22.41
CA ARG A 138 -1.65 10.72 23.05
C ARG A 138 -1.97 9.46 22.24
N GLU A 139 -2.13 9.61 20.93
CA GLU A 139 -2.43 8.48 20.04
C GLU A 139 -1.24 7.53 19.90
N LEU A 140 -0.02 8.06 19.89
CA LEU A 140 1.21 7.28 19.82
C LEU A 140 1.44 6.50 21.11
N GLU A 141 1.19 7.10 22.27
CA GLU A 141 1.22 6.43 23.57
C GLU A 141 0.16 5.33 23.65
N ALA A 142 -1.07 5.58 23.21
CA ALA A 142 -2.13 4.57 23.17
C ALA A 142 -1.76 3.39 22.26
N LEU A 143 -1.11 3.67 21.13
CA LEU A 143 -0.61 2.66 20.20
C LEU A 143 0.50 1.79 20.82
N ALA A 144 1.43 2.41 21.56
CA ALA A 144 2.53 1.73 22.23
C ALA A 144 2.09 0.95 23.48
N GLY A 145 1.14 1.48 24.25
CA GLY A 145 0.64 0.93 25.50
C GLY A 145 -0.50 -0.10 25.36
N GLY A 146 -0.94 -0.39 24.13
CA GLY A 146 -2.12 -1.20 23.79
C GLY A 146 -2.08 -2.69 24.15
N ASN A 147 -1.32 -3.11 25.16
CA ASN A 147 -1.38 -4.45 25.76
C ASN A 147 -1.43 -4.44 27.31
N ALA A 148 -1.43 -3.28 27.97
CA ALA A 148 -1.49 -3.19 29.44
C ALA A 148 -2.90 -2.85 29.98
N GLY A 149 -3.97 -3.32 29.33
CA GLY A 149 -5.34 -2.90 29.65
C GLY A 149 -6.46 -3.94 29.48
N ASP A 150 -6.15 -5.21 29.22
CA ASP A 150 -7.17 -6.28 29.07
C ASP A 150 -7.02 -7.37 30.15
N GLY A 151 -6.91 -6.92 31.40
CA GLY A 151 -6.59 -7.81 32.52
C GLY A 151 -6.97 -7.27 33.89
N VAL A 152 -8.13 -6.63 34.07
CA VAL A 152 -8.79 -6.58 35.40
C VAL A 152 -10.32 -6.57 35.20
N MET A 153 -10.91 -7.77 35.22
CA MET A 153 -12.22 -7.98 35.82
C MET A 153 -11.97 -8.82 37.08
N GLY A 154 -12.19 -8.21 38.25
CA GLY A 154 -12.00 -8.80 39.58
C GLY A 154 -12.27 -7.78 40.66
#